data_AF-A0A0M0K6T2-F1
#
_entry.id   AF-A0A0M0K6T2-F1
#
_cell.length_a   1.000
_cell.length_b   1.000
_cell.length_c   1.000
_cell.angle_alpha   90.00
_cell.angle_beta   90.00
_cell.angle_gamma   90.00
#
_symmetry.space_group_name_H-M   'P 1'
#
loop_
_entity.id
_entity.type
_entity.pdbx_description
1 polymer ?
#
loop_
_entity_poly.entity_id
_entity_poly.type
_entity_poly.pdbx_seq_one_letter_code
_entity_poly.pdbx_strand_id
1 'polypeptide(L)'
;MKPSKTLSGTDPSMYKDLKYNLGEYFVRARDLICANVPAEVCPPSDCTITVKMFPQWVNANTAAQDMPGTVESDCTIARNEKAIVAWKKELTEMKANSKVATLTMTRDPLSRQFSIFRRFASPGTKFDCGFKRAPDVFAAAAKDITDGLIQIEDCWADAVGANKCISHALRLVGLTPRPMGGNGTAILATEHSTIYDAASESCATNPSATFQRTDGGVHMLAPGGPFLEERDADVAIQRPE
;
A
#
# COMPACT_ATOMS: atom_id res chain seq x y z
N MET A 1 23.65 15.32 15.79
CA MET A 1 22.70 15.89 16.79
C MET A 1 21.85 14.75 17.34
N LYS A 2 21.87 14.50 18.66
CA LYS A 2 20.86 13.63 19.29
C LYS A 2 19.60 14.46 19.53
N PRO A 3 18.39 13.96 19.22
CA PRO A 3 17.16 14.67 19.57
C PRO A 3 17.09 14.92 21.08
N SER A 4 16.58 16.08 21.49
CA SER A 4 16.37 16.43 22.89
C SER A 4 15.40 15.44 23.56
N LYS A 5 15.70 15.05 24.81
CA LYS A 5 14.85 14.16 25.65
C LYS A 5 13.45 14.73 25.94
N THR A 6 13.20 16.01 25.65
CA THR A 6 11.90 16.68 25.86
C THR A 6 10.93 16.59 24.67
N LEU A 7 11.31 16.00 23.55
CA LEU A 7 10.41 15.77 22.40
C LEU A 7 9.58 14.48 22.57
N SER A 8 9.06 14.19 23.77
CA SER A 8 8.22 13.01 23.97
C SER A 8 6.81 13.14 23.38
N GLY A 9 6.46 14.29 22.78
CA GLY A 9 5.20 14.48 22.06
C GLY A 9 3.92 14.35 22.90
N THR A 10 4.05 14.25 24.23
CA THR A 10 2.96 13.93 25.16
C THR A 10 2.17 15.12 25.66
N ASP A 11 2.56 16.37 25.35
CA ASP A 11 1.81 17.57 25.72
C ASP A 11 0.86 17.99 24.59
N PRO A 12 -0.47 17.84 24.75
CA PRO A 12 -1.44 18.20 23.71
C PRO A 12 -1.41 19.69 23.34
N SER A 13 -0.92 20.55 24.23
CA SER A 13 -0.83 21.99 23.98
C SER A 13 0.15 22.35 22.85
N MET A 14 1.15 21.49 22.59
CA MET A 14 2.08 21.67 21.47
C MET A 14 1.41 21.50 20.10
N TYR A 15 0.23 20.88 20.05
CA TYR A 15 -0.55 20.69 18.82
C TYR A 15 -1.76 21.63 18.75
N LYS A 16 -1.97 22.44 19.79
CA LYS A 16 -3.06 23.40 19.85
C LYS A 16 -2.88 24.42 18.72
N ASP A 17 -3.92 24.62 17.93
CA ASP A 17 -3.97 25.51 16.75
C ASP A 17 -3.02 25.14 15.59
N LEU A 18 -2.32 24.00 15.67
CA LEU A 18 -1.57 23.49 14.54
C LEU A 18 -2.56 23.03 13.46
N LYS A 19 -2.64 23.78 12.36
CA LYS A 19 -3.42 23.37 11.19
C LYS A 19 -2.75 22.14 10.58
N TYR A 20 -3.25 20.97 10.94
CA TYR A 20 -2.80 19.70 10.40
C TYR A 20 -3.38 19.54 9.00
N ASN A 21 -2.52 19.76 8.01
CA ASN A 21 -2.78 19.49 6.60
C ASN A 21 -1.53 18.80 6.04
N LEU A 22 -1.66 17.51 5.73
CA LEU A 22 -0.53 16.72 5.28
C LEU A 22 0.04 17.22 3.95
N GLY A 23 -0.81 17.73 3.05
CA GLY A 23 -0.37 18.34 1.78
C GLY A 23 0.60 19.50 1.99
N GLU A 24 0.23 20.49 2.80
CA GLU A 24 1.06 21.65 3.15
C GLU A 24 2.33 21.25 3.91
N TYR A 25 2.26 20.20 4.73
CA TYR A 25 3.46 19.64 5.35
C TYR A 25 4.45 19.10 4.30
N PHE A 26 3.99 18.31 3.32
CA PHE A 26 4.86 17.79 2.27
C PHE A 26 5.36 18.86 1.32
N VAL A 27 4.55 19.88 1.00
CA VAL A 27 4.97 21.05 0.22
C VAL A 27 6.15 21.75 0.89
N ARG A 28 6.09 21.99 2.21
CA ARG A 28 7.19 22.58 2.98
C ARG A 28 8.42 21.68 3.03
N ALA A 29 8.23 20.37 3.20
CA ALA A 29 9.33 19.41 3.18
C ALA A 29 10.06 19.43 1.82
N ARG A 30 9.29 19.46 0.72
CA ARG A 30 9.79 19.59 -0.64
C ARG A 30 10.56 20.89 -0.83
N ASP A 31 10.02 22.04 -0.42
CA ASP A 31 10.71 23.33 -0.50
C ASP A 31 12.05 23.31 0.24
N LEU A 32 12.08 22.75 1.45
CA LEU A 32 13.30 22.62 2.24
C LEU A 32 14.34 21.71 1.57
N ILE A 33 13.92 20.55 1.06
CA ILE A 33 14.82 19.60 0.37
C ILE A 33 15.37 20.27 -0.89
N CYS A 34 14.50 20.81 -1.74
CA CYS A 34 14.87 21.39 -3.02
C CYS A 34 15.76 22.63 -2.90
N ALA A 35 15.60 23.43 -1.83
CA ALA A 35 16.49 24.56 -1.56
C ALA A 35 17.96 24.15 -1.31
N ASN A 36 18.21 22.88 -0.97
CA ASN A 36 19.54 22.34 -0.69
C ASN A 36 20.07 21.45 -1.82
N VAL A 37 19.32 21.28 -2.92
CA VAL A 37 19.79 20.53 -4.10
C VAL A 37 20.48 21.52 -5.06
N PRO A 38 21.75 21.29 -5.44
CA PRO A 38 22.44 22.15 -6.39
C PRO A 38 21.72 22.19 -7.74
N ALA A 39 21.59 23.38 -8.34
CA ALA A 39 20.81 23.57 -9.57
C ALA A 39 21.39 22.81 -10.77
N GLU A 40 22.71 22.56 -10.77
CA GLU A 40 23.41 21.73 -11.75
C GLU A 40 23.06 20.24 -11.64
N VAL A 41 22.57 19.79 -10.48
CA VAL A 41 22.10 18.41 -10.26
C VAL A 41 20.62 18.29 -10.59
N CYS A 42 19.80 19.22 -10.10
CA CYS A 42 18.37 19.28 -10.37
C CYS A 42 17.90 20.74 -10.35
N PRO A 43 17.45 21.29 -11.49
CA PRO A 43 16.89 22.63 -11.53
C PRO A 43 15.72 22.75 -10.54
N PRO A 44 15.55 23.89 -9.85
CA PRO A 44 14.44 24.07 -8.91
C PRO A 44 13.05 23.85 -9.52
N SER A 45 12.88 24.12 -10.82
CA SER A 45 11.64 23.85 -11.57
C SER A 45 11.31 22.37 -11.68
N ASP A 46 12.32 21.52 -11.60
CA ASP A 46 12.22 20.08 -11.84
C ASP A 46 12.26 19.29 -10.52
N CYS A 47 12.63 19.94 -9.42
CA CYS A 47 12.77 19.31 -8.12
C CYS A 47 11.42 18.94 -7.51
N THR A 48 11.17 17.63 -7.44
CA THR A 48 9.97 17.02 -6.89
C THR A 48 10.35 15.97 -5.86
N ILE A 49 9.51 15.79 -4.83
CA ILE A 49 9.60 14.64 -3.93
C ILE A 49 8.39 13.74 -4.11
N THR A 50 8.57 12.44 -3.85
CA THR A 50 7.47 11.47 -3.82
C THR A 50 7.37 10.90 -2.42
N VAL A 51 6.15 10.87 -1.87
CA VAL A 51 5.87 10.32 -0.54
C VAL A 51 4.94 9.13 -0.67
N LYS A 52 5.34 8.01 -0.07
CA LYS A 52 4.50 6.81 0.00
C LYS A 52 3.59 6.89 1.22
N MET A 53 2.31 7.12 0.99
CA MET A 53 1.30 7.20 2.04
C MET A 53 0.51 5.92 2.17
N PHE A 54 0.20 5.57 3.42
CA PHE A 54 -0.67 4.44 3.75
C PHE A 54 -1.68 4.87 4.84
N PRO A 55 -2.81 4.15 5.00
CA PRO A 55 -3.80 4.46 6.03
C PRO A 55 -3.25 4.53 7.47
N GLN A 56 -2.12 3.87 7.74
CA GLN A 56 -1.41 3.92 9.02
C GLN A 56 -0.98 5.34 9.43
N TRP A 57 -0.82 6.27 8.48
CA TRP A 57 -0.52 7.69 8.76
C TRP A 57 -1.62 8.38 9.56
N VAL A 58 -2.85 7.90 9.46
CA VAL A 58 -4.00 8.38 10.24
C VAL A 58 -4.44 7.34 11.27
N ASN A 59 -3.50 6.48 11.70
CA ASN A 59 -3.70 5.44 12.70
C ASN A 59 -4.74 4.37 12.31
N ALA A 60 -4.96 4.13 11.01
CA ALA A 60 -5.75 2.98 10.57
C ALA A 60 -4.97 1.68 10.75
N ASN A 61 -5.69 0.58 10.95
CA ASN A 61 -5.17 -0.77 10.86
C ASN A 61 -5.82 -1.52 9.71
N THR A 62 -5.02 -1.76 8.68
CA THR A 62 -5.40 -2.47 7.45
C THR A 62 -4.63 -3.80 7.32
N ALA A 63 -4.45 -4.49 8.45
CA ALA A 63 -3.79 -5.80 8.51
C ALA A 63 -4.42 -6.80 7.53
N ALA A 64 -3.63 -7.78 7.11
CA ALA A 64 -4.09 -8.82 6.21
C ALA A 64 -5.16 -9.70 6.87
N GLN A 65 -6.07 -10.21 6.05
CA GLN A 65 -6.97 -11.29 6.43
C GLN A 65 -6.30 -12.58 5.97
N ASP A 66 -5.70 -13.29 6.92
CA ASP A 66 -4.90 -14.47 6.64
C ASP A 66 -5.77 -15.73 6.51
N MET A 67 -6.83 -15.84 7.31
CA MET A 67 -7.74 -17.00 7.35
C MET A 67 -9.21 -16.58 7.28
N PRO A 68 -10.13 -17.45 6.82
CA PRO A 68 -11.56 -17.21 6.91
C PRO A 68 -11.99 -17.03 8.38
N GLY A 69 -13.01 -16.21 8.61
CA GLY A 69 -13.54 -15.97 9.96
C GLY A 69 -12.62 -15.16 10.88
N THR A 70 -11.53 -14.56 10.38
CA THR A 70 -10.73 -13.62 11.17
C THR A 70 -11.57 -12.39 11.48
N VAL A 71 -12.07 -12.31 12.71
CA VAL A 71 -12.88 -11.18 13.19
C VAL A 71 -11.98 -10.08 13.73
N GLU A 72 -12.16 -8.86 13.24
CA GLU A 72 -11.48 -7.69 13.81
C GLU A 72 -11.96 -7.42 15.23
N SER A 73 -11.06 -7.04 16.13
CA SER A 73 -11.46 -6.64 17.48
C SER A 73 -12.27 -5.35 17.45
N ASP A 74 -13.19 -5.18 18.41
CA ASP A 74 -13.99 -3.95 18.57
C ASP A 74 -13.13 -2.68 18.61
N CYS A 75 -11.95 -2.76 19.24
CA CYS A 75 -10.98 -1.67 19.26
C CYS A 75 -10.46 -1.32 17.85
N THR A 76 -10.19 -2.32 17.01
CA THR A 76 -9.75 -2.11 15.62
C THR A 76 -10.86 -1.49 14.78
N ILE A 77 -12.09 -1.98 14.93
CA ILE A 77 -13.28 -1.44 14.25
C ILE A 77 -13.45 0.04 14.62
N ALA A 78 -13.56 0.34 15.93
CA ALA A 78 -13.75 1.71 16.41
C ALA A 78 -12.60 2.66 16.00
N ARG A 79 -11.36 2.16 15.98
CA ARG A 79 -10.20 2.92 15.48
C ARG A 79 -10.34 3.21 13.99
N ASN A 80 -10.67 2.22 13.18
CA ASN A 80 -10.79 2.35 11.72
C ASN A 80 -11.95 3.28 11.34
N GLU A 81 -13.06 3.27 12.07
CA GLU A 81 -14.17 4.23 11.89
C GLU A 81 -13.73 5.69 12.04
N LYS A 82 -12.81 6.00 12.96
CA LYS A 82 -12.24 7.34 13.09
C LYS A 82 -11.17 7.60 12.02
N ALA A 83 -10.33 6.62 11.76
CA ALA A 83 -9.23 6.75 10.82
C ALA A 83 -9.72 6.98 9.38
N ILE A 84 -10.83 6.36 8.95
CA ILE A 84 -11.36 6.55 7.59
C ILE A 84 -11.85 7.99 7.36
N VAL A 85 -12.38 8.65 8.40
CA VAL A 85 -12.78 10.07 8.32
C VAL A 85 -11.54 10.94 8.11
N ALA A 86 -10.50 10.73 8.90
CA ALA A 86 -9.23 11.45 8.74
C ALA A 86 -8.58 11.16 7.38
N TRP A 87 -8.58 9.91 6.92
CA TRP A 87 -8.05 9.50 5.63
C TRP A 87 -8.72 10.26 4.47
N LYS A 88 -10.05 10.25 4.43
CA LYS A 88 -10.83 10.95 3.40
C LYS A 88 -10.59 12.46 3.44
N LYS A 89 -10.51 13.05 4.64
CA LYS A 89 -10.19 14.47 4.83
C LYS A 89 -8.84 14.81 4.21
N GLU A 90 -7.77 14.12 4.61
CA GLU A 90 -6.42 14.43 4.14
C GLU A 90 -6.26 14.18 2.63
N LEU A 91 -6.84 13.12 2.08
CA LEU A 91 -6.85 12.88 0.64
C LEU A 91 -7.56 14.00 -0.13
N THR A 92 -8.70 14.47 0.38
CA THR A 92 -9.48 15.55 -0.25
C THR A 92 -8.71 16.87 -0.19
N GLU A 93 -8.08 17.17 0.94
CA GLU A 93 -7.26 18.36 1.11
C GLU A 93 -6.02 18.34 0.21
N MET A 94 -5.38 17.18 0.03
CA MET A 94 -4.28 17.02 -0.91
C MET A 94 -4.74 17.21 -2.36
N LYS A 95 -5.88 16.61 -2.75
CA LYS A 95 -6.48 16.79 -4.09
C LYS A 95 -6.78 18.26 -4.40
N ALA A 96 -7.23 19.01 -3.39
CA ALA A 96 -7.53 20.44 -3.54
C ALA A 96 -6.28 21.34 -3.61
N ASN A 97 -5.09 20.82 -3.26
CA ASN A 97 -3.86 21.58 -3.24
C ASN A 97 -3.17 21.52 -4.61
N SER A 98 -3.09 22.65 -5.32
CA SER A 98 -2.49 22.72 -6.66
C SER A 98 -0.98 22.40 -6.72
N LYS A 99 -0.30 22.31 -5.58
CA LYS A 99 1.11 21.93 -5.48
C LYS A 99 1.32 20.44 -5.17
N VAL A 100 0.24 19.67 -5.01
CA VAL A 100 0.27 18.25 -4.69
C VAL A 100 -0.45 17.50 -5.80
N ALA A 101 0.21 16.48 -6.33
CA ALA A 101 -0.45 15.48 -7.17
C ALA A 101 -0.53 14.17 -6.40
N THR A 102 -1.67 13.52 -6.45
CA THR A 102 -1.95 12.27 -5.75
C THR A 102 -2.19 11.14 -6.73
N LEU A 103 -1.61 9.99 -6.45
CA LEU A 103 -1.77 8.80 -7.25
C LEU A 103 -2.11 7.61 -6.34
N THR A 104 -3.21 6.95 -6.64
CA THR A 104 -3.50 5.64 -6.05
C THR A 104 -2.78 4.56 -6.84
N MET A 105 -1.87 3.85 -6.17
CA MET A 105 -1.23 2.66 -6.70
C MET A 105 -1.91 1.42 -6.14
N THR A 106 -2.61 0.68 -6.99
CA THR A 106 -3.30 -0.56 -6.64
C THR A 106 -2.48 -1.78 -7.04
N ARG A 107 -2.80 -2.88 -6.37
CA ARG A 107 -2.25 -4.22 -6.59
C ARG A 107 -3.37 -5.22 -6.45
N ASP A 108 -3.20 -6.42 -7.00
CA ASP A 108 -4.07 -7.54 -6.65
C ASP A 108 -4.08 -7.75 -5.11
N PRO A 109 -5.24 -7.65 -4.43
CA PRO A 109 -5.31 -7.72 -2.98
C PRO A 109 -4.80 -9.04 -2.41
N LEU A 110 -5.04 -10.15 -3.10
CA LEU A 110 -4.61 -11.48 -2.67
C LEU A 110 -3.08 -11.58 -2.69
N SER A 111 -2.47 -11.25 -3.83
CA SER A 111 -1.02 -11.24 -4.02
C SER A 111 -0.33 -10.25 -3.08
N ARG A 112 -0.93 -9.07 -2.86
CA ARG A 112 -0.44 -8.08 -1.90
C ARG A 112 -0.41 -8.64 -0.47
N GLN A 113 -1.51 -9.22 -0.02
CA GLN A 113 -1.60 -9.77 1.34
C GLN A 113 -0.68 -10.97 1.53
N PHE A 114 -0.61 -11.88 0.54
CA PHE A 114 0.32 -13.00 0.55
C PHE A 114 1.78 -12.52 0.62
N SER A 115 2.14 -11.47 -0.11
CA SER A 115 3.48 -10.87 -0.04
C SER A 115 3.81 -10.31 1.34
N ILE A 116 2.82 -9.76 2.06
CA ILE A 116 3.01 -9.27 3.44
C ILE A 116 3.17 -10.45 4.39
N PHE A 117 2.28 -11.45 4.30
CA PHE A 117 2.35 -12.69 5.07
C PHE A 117 3.73 -13.36 4.94
N ARG A 118 4.18 -13.59 3.71
CA ARG A 118 5.48 -14.23 3.42
C ARG A 118 6.66 -13.52 4.07
N ARG A 119 6.61 -12.18 4.17
CA ARG A 119 7.74 -11.36 4.63
C ARG A 119 7.73 -11.08 6.12
N PHE A 120 6.54 -10.94 6.71
CA PHE A 120 6.39 -10.35 8.05
C PHE A 120 5.61 -11.21 9.03
N ALA A 121 4.93 -12.27 8.58
CA ALA A 121 4.27 -13.18 9.50
C ALA A 121 5.30 -13.92 10.34
N SER A 122 4.90 -14.26 11.57
CA SER A 122 5.71 -15.09 12.46
C SER A 122 5.70 -16.54 11.98
N PRO A 123 6.77 -17.32 12.25
CA PRO A 123 6.74 -18.76 12.00
C PRO A 123 5.51 -19.42 12.65
N GLY A 124 4.88 -20.34 11.94
CA GLY A 124 3.66 -21.02 12.37
C GLY A 124 2.37 -20.37 11.87
N THR A 125 2.35 -19.08 11.52
CA THR A 125 1.17 -18.40 10.96
C THR A 125 0.75 -19.04 9.64
N LYS A 126 -0.56 -19.15 9.40
CA LYS A 126 -1.15 -19.72 8.18
C LYS A 126 -1.81 -18.65 7.33
N PHE A 127 -1.87 -18.86 6.02
CA PHE A 127 -2.54 -17.99 5.06
C PHE A 127 -3.30 -18.81 4.02
N ASP A 128 -4.59 -18.55 3.87
CA ASP A 128 -5.48 -19.26 2.96
C ASP A 128 -5.72 -18.45 1.67
N CYS A 129 -5.40 -19.06 0.52
CA CYS A 129 -5.59 -18.43 -0.79
C CYS A 129 -7.02 -18.57 -1.34
N GLY A 130 -7.80 -19.53 -0.83
CA GLY A 130 -9.06 -19.99 -1.40
C GLY A 130 -10.32 -19.24 -0.96
N PHE A 131 -10.22 -18.30 -0.01
CA PHE A 131 -11.37 -17.47 0.42
C PHE A 131 -11.33 -16.05 -0.15
N LYS A 132 -12.53 -15.51 -0.40
CA LYS A 132 -12.71 -14.16 -0.93
C LYS A 132 -12.50 -13.13 0.18
N ARG A 133 -11.59 -12.19 -0.06
CA ARG A 133 -11.32 -11.06 0.85
C ARG A 133 -12.24 -9.88 0.52
N ALA A 134 -12.74 -9.21 1.55
CA ALA A 134 -13.53 -8.01 1.37
C ALA A 134 -12.64 -6.88 0.77
N PRO A 135 -13.21 -6.00 -0.08
CA PRO A 135 -12.50 -4.80 -0.51
C PRO A 135 -12.12 -3.93 0.69
N ASP A 136 -10.91 -3.39 0.66
CA ASP A 136 -10.41 -2.47 1.70
C ASP A 136 -11.04 -1.07 1.51
N VAL A 137 -11.72 -0.57 2.56
CA VAL A 137 -12.45 0.70 2.52
C VAL A 137 -11.54 1.91 2.35
N PHE A 138 -10.29 1.84 2.81
CA PHE A 138 -9.32 2.91 2.66
C PHE A 138 -8.77 2.97 1.22
N ALA A 139 -8.53 1.81 0.61
CA ALA A 139 -8.15 1.70 -0.80
C ALA A 139 -9.28 2.18 -1.72
N ALA A 140 -10.53 1.84 -1.42
CA ALA A 140 -11.69 2.35 -2.15
C ALA A 140 -11.76 3.89 -2.07
N ALA A 141 -11.65 4.44 -0.85
CA ALA A 141 -11.64 5.90 -0.66
C ALA A 141 -10.47 6.60 -1.40
N ALA A 142 -9.28 5.99 -1.41
CA ALA A 142 -8.15 6.53 -2.16
C ALA A 142 -8.43 6.56 -3.67
N LYS A 143 -8.94 5.46 -4.23
CA LYS A 143 -9.29 5.36 -5.64
C LYS A 143 -10.27 6.44 -6.09
N ASP A 144 -11.27 6.76 -5.27
CA ASP A 144 -12.31 7.73 -5.61
C ASP A 144 -11.82 9.20 -5.50
N ILE A 145 -10.82 9.46 -4.65
CA ILE A 145 -10.38 10.82 -4.33
C ILE A 145 -9.12 11.23 -5.10
N THR A 146 -8.14 10.36 -5.31
CA THR A 146 -6.85 10.77 -5.91
C THR A 146 -6.93 11.17 -7.39
N ASP A 147 -5.90 11.85 -7.91
CA ASP A 147 -5.86 12.38 -9.28
C ASP A 147 -5.64 11.30 -10.35
N GLY A 148 -5.05 10.17 -9.98
CA GLY A 148 -4.80 9.07 -10.91
C GLY A 148 -4.80 7.70 -10.25
N LEU A 149 -4.94 6.68 -11.09
CA LEU A 149 -4.90 5.27 -10.70
C LEU A 149 -3.85 4.55 -11.53
N ILE A 150 -2.99 3.77 -10.86
CA ILE A 150 -2.05 2.86 -11.50
C ILE A 150 -2.24 1.46 -10.91
N GLN A 151 -2.52 0.47 -11.77
CA GLN A 151 -2.34 -0.95 -11.42
C GLN A 151 -0.86 -1.27 -11.58
N ILE A 152 -0.19 -1.72 -10.51
CA ILE A 152 1.26 -1.89 -10.56
C ILE A 152 1.68 -3.04 -11.47
N GLU A 153 0.84 -4.06 -11.58
CA GLU A 153 1.07 -5.22 -12.45
C GLU A 153 1.17 -4.79 -13.92
N ASP A 154 0.40 -3.79 -14.34
CA ASP A 154 0.50 -3.21 -15.69
C ASP A 154 1.85 -2.50 -15.92
N CYS A 155 2.47 -1.98 -14.87
CA CYS A 155 3.77 -1.32 -14.95
C CYS A 155 4.94 -2.30 -15.07
N TRP A 156 4.76 -3.54 -14.59
CA TRP A 156 5.80 -4.56 -14.58
C TRP A 156 5.65 -5.59 -15.70
N ALA A 157 4.54 -5.53 -16.45
CA ALA A 157 4.26 -6.46 -17.53
C ALA A 157 5.37 -6.50 -18.58
N ASP A 158 5.82 -5.32 -19.04
CA ASP A 158 6.89 -5.17 -20.01
C ASP A 158 7.47 -3.74 -20.01
N ALA A 159 8.42 -3.47 -20.91
CA ALA A 159 9.00 -2.14 -21.08
C ALA A 159 7.98 -1.09 -21.52
N VAL A 160 6.91 -1.46 -22.22
CA VAL A 160 5.85 -0.53 -22.66
C VAL A 160 5.00 -0.12 -21.45
N GLY A 161 4.60 -1.07 -20.62
CA GLY A 161 3.90 -0.87 -19.36
C GLY A 161 4.69 0.01 -18.39
N ALA A 162 5.97 -0.29 -18.19
CA ALA A 162 6.87 0.49 -17.37
C ALA A 162 7.00 1.95 -17.87
N ASN A 163 7.18 2.14 -19.18
CA ASN A 163 7.22 3.48 -19.79
C ASN A 163 5.91 4.25 -19.60
N LYS A 164 4.76 3.58 -19.73
CA LYS A 164 3.44 4.19 -19.53
C LYS A 164 3.28 4.69 -18.10
N CYS A 165 3.64 3.88 -17.11
CA CYS A 165 3.53 4.25 -15.70
C CYS A 165 4.47 5.41 -15.32
N ILE A 166 5.74 5.33 -15.72
CA ILE A 166 6.72 6.42 -15.49
C ILE A 166 6.24 7.71 -16.16
N SER A 167 5.81 7.64 -17.41
CA SER A 167 5.34 8.83 -18.14
C SER A 167 4.11 9.46 -17.50
N HIS A 168 3.18 8.64 -17.00
CA HIS A 168 2.00 9.13 -16.28
C HIS A 168 2.41 9.82 -14.98
N ALA A 169 3.25 9.18 -14.15
CA ALA A 169 3.70 9.75 -12.89
C ALA A 169 4.46 11.08 -13.07
N LEU A 170 5.32 11.19 -14.09
CA LEU A 170 6.05 12.43 -14.38
C LEU A 170 5.13 13.56 -14.83
N ARG A 171 4.12 13.26 -15.67
CA ARG A 171 3.15 14.27 -16.12
C ARG A 171 2.32 14.87 -14.98
N LEU A 172 2.02 14.07 -13.95
CA LEU A 172 1.28 14.55 -12.76
C LEU A 172 1.99 15.71 -12.06
N VAL A 173 3.31 15.78 -12.16
CA VAL A 173 4.15 16.81 -11.53
C VAL A 173 4.73 17.79 -12.56
N GLY A 174 4.17 17.83 -13.78
CA GLY A 174 4.59 18.76 -14.84
C GLY A 174 5.92 18.41 -15.49
N LEU A 175 6.50 17.24 -15.19
CA LEU A 175 7.77 16.80 -15.77
C LEU A 175 7.56 16.06 -17.08
N THR A 176 8.53 16.21 -17.99
CA THR A 176 8.53 15.43 -19.22
C THR A 176 9.16 14.04 -18.99
N PRO A 177 8.80 13.00 -19.75
CA PRO A 177 9.44 11.68 -19.65
C PRO A 177 10.93 11.65 -20.08
N ARG A 178 11.43 12.73 -20.68
CA ARG A 178 12.75 12.80 -21.31
C ARG A 178 13.98 12.70 -20.37
N PRO A 179 13.90 12.74 -19.03
CA PRO A 179 15.03 12.40 -18.17
C PRO A 179 15.23 10.89 -17.90
N MET A 180 14.19 10.04 -18.04
CA MET A 180 14.23 8.64 -17.54
C MET A 180 13.97 7.55 -18.57
N GLY A 181 13.76 7.90 -19.85
CA GLY A 181 13.16 7.05 -20.91
C GLY A 181 13.90 5.78 -21.36
N GLY A 182 14.79 5.21 -20.55
CA GLY A 182 15.37 3.89 -20.76
C GLY A 182 15.79 3.23 -19.46
N ASN A 183 16.51 3.96 -18.60
CA ASN A 183 17.05 3.41 -17.35
C ASN A 183 15.97 3.10 -16.32
N GLY A 184 14.98 3.99 -16.13
CA GLY A 184 13.89 3.74 -15.18
C GLY A 184 13.05 2.53 -15.59
N THR A 185 12.80 2.40 -16.89
CA THR A 185 12.10 1.28 -17.51
C THR A 185 12.86 -0.04 -17.34
N ALA A 186 14.18 -0.02 -17.53
CA ALA A 186 15.03 -1.19 -17.32
C ALA A 186 15.04 -1.64 -15.85
N ILE A 187 15.10 -0.69 -14.89
CA ILE A 187 15.03 -1.01 -13.46
C ILE A 187 13.69 -1.64 -13.11
N LEU A 188 12.56 -1.05 -13.53
CA LEU A 188 11.22 -1.59 -13.26
C LEU A 188 11.03 -2.99 -13.87
N ALA A 189 11.54 -3.21 -15.08
CA ALA A 189 11.48 -4.52 -15.72
C ALA A 189 12.36 -5.58 -15.00
N THR A 190 13.46 -5.16 -14.37
CA THR A 190 14.40 -6.05 -13.66
C THR A 190 13.96 -6.37 -12.22
N GLU A 191 13.34 -5.43 -11.51
CA GLU A 191 12.83 -5.70 -10.15
C GLU A 191 11.74 -6.77 -10.14
N HIS A 192 10.94 -6.86 -11.21
CA HIS A 192 9.94 -7.92 -11.35
C HIS A 192 10.58 -9.31 -11.35
N SER A 193 11.66 -9.52 -12.10
CA SER A 193 12.29 -10.84 -12.27
C SER A 193 13.11 -11.31 -11.06
N THR A 194 13.51 -10.40 -10.17
CA THR A 194 14.40 -10.71 -9.02
C THR A 194 13.70 -10.76 -7.67
N ILE A 195 12.62 -10.00 -7.47
CA ILE A 195 11.89 -9.93 -6.19
C ILE A 195 10.65 -10.84 -6.18
N TYR A 196 10.08 -11.06 -7.37
CA TYR A 196 8.92 -11.93 -7.60
C TYR A 196 9.36 -13.15 -8.40
N ASP A 197 10.29 -13.93 -7.84
CA ASP A 197 10.69 -15.20 -8.42
C ASP A 197 9.43 -16.06 -8.65
N ALA A 198 9.05 -16.21 -9.92
CA ALA A 198 7.80 -16.86 -10.34
C ALA A 198 7.78 -18.36 -9.97
N ALA A 199 8.94 -18.90 -9.58
CA ALA A 199 9.09 -20.25 -9.03
C ALA A 199 8.76 -20.36 -7.53
N SER A 200 8.55 -19.25 -6.82
CA SER A 200 8.17 -19.26 -5.40
C SER A 200 6.69 -19.60 -5.23
N GLU A 201 6.37 -20.57 -4.36
CA GLU A 201 4.99 -20.97 -4.10
C GLU A 201 4.15 -19.75 -3.67
N SER A 202 3.03 -19.51 -4.38
CA SER A 202 2.15 -18.36 -4.15
C SER A 202 0.68 -18.71 -4.36
N CYS A 203 -0.22 -17.79 -3.98
CA CYS A 203 -1.64 -17.90 -4.31
C CYS A 203 -1.92 -17.82 -5.82
N ALA A 204 -1.02 -17.23 -6.62
CA ALA A 204 -1.20 -17.20 -8.08
C ALA A 204 -0.95 -18.58 -8.70
N THR A 205 0.05 -19.32 -8.19
CA THR A 205 0.37 -20.68 -8.64
C THR A 205 -0.51 -21.74 -8.00
N ASN A 206 -0.98 -21.52 -6.76
CA ASN A 206 -1.80 -22.44 -5.98
C ASN A 206 -3.00 -21.71 -5.35
N PRO A 207 -4.06 -21.41 -6.12
CA PRO A 207 -5.15 -20.52 -5.70
C PRO A 207 -6.05 -21.08 -4.60
N SER A 208 -5.99 -22.39 -4.32
CA SER A 208 -6.78 -23.04 -3.26
C SER A 208 -5.92 -23.59 -2.12
N ALA A 209 -4.63 -23.26 -2.09
CA ALA A 209 -3.74 -23.72 -1.05
C ALA A 209 -3.84 -22.89 0.24
N THR A 210 -3.50 -23.54 1.35
CA THR A 210 -3.15 -22.86 2.59
C THR A 210 -1.62 -22.94 2.75
N PHE A 211 -0.99 -21.81 3.02
CA PHE A 211 0.44 -21.73 3.27
C PHE A 211 0.72 -21.56 4.75
N GLN A 212 1.85 -22.07 5.23
CA GLN A 212 2.36 -21.80 6.57
C GLN A 212 3.72 -21.12 6.49
N ARG A 213 3.91 -20.09 7.31
CA ARG A 213 5.20 -19.40 7.47
C ARG A 213 6.15 -20.29 8.27
N THR A 214 7.37 -20.46 7.78
CA THR A 214 8.48 -21.14 8.46
C THR A 214 9.64 -20.17 8.65
N ASP A 215 10.75 -20.55 9.29
CA ASP A 215 11.93 -19.67 9.34
C ASP A 215 12.53 -19.44 7.93
N GLY A 216 12.51 -20.48 7.08
CA GLY A 216 13.08 -20.47 5.73
C GLY A 216 12.19 -19.87 4.63
N GLY A 217 10.92 -19.58 4.91
CA GLY A 217 10.00 -19.04 3.89
C GLY A 217 8.55 -19.38 4.15
N VAL A 218 7.87 -19.84 3.10
CA VAL A 218 6.51 -20.37 3.16
C VAL A 218 6.52 -21.81 2.67
N HIS A 219 5.62 -22.61 3.22
CA HIS A 219 5.41 -24.01 2.84
C HIS A 219 3.93 -24.24 2.61
N MET A 220 3.57 -24.77 1.44
CA MET A 220 2.20 -25.19 1.14
C MET A 220 1.77 -26.38 2.01
N LEU A 221 0.66 -26.23 2.72
CA LEU A 221 0.01 -27.34 3.41
C LEU A 221 -0.76 -28.18 2.38
N ALA A 222 -0.68 -29.51 2.46
CA ALA A 222 -1.31 -30.41 1.50
C ALA A 222 -2.83 -30.12 1.36
N PRO A 223 -3.39 -30.12 0.13
CA PRO A 223 -4.83 -29.96 -0.07
C PRO A 223 -5.57 -31.16 0.54
N GLY A 224 -6.40 -30.91 1.57
CA GLY A 224 -7.21 -31.95 2.22
C GLY A 224 -7.01 -32.11 3.74
N GLY A 225 -6.34 -31.19 4.45
CA GLY A 225 -6.45 -31.09 5.90
C GLY A 225 -7.88 -30.66 6.34
N PRO A 226 -8.31 -30.93 7.59
CA PRO A 226 -9.71 -31.13 8.02
C PRO A 226 -10.71 -29.96 7.83
N PHE A 227 -10.32 -28.87 7.19
CA PHE A 227 -11.12 -27.66 7.05
C PHE A 227 -12.01 -27.61 5.79
N LEU A 228 -11.97 -28.61 4.91
CA LEU A 228 -12.98 -28.71 3.84
C LEU A 228 -14.36 -29.09 4.41
N GLU A 229 -14.44 -29.80 5.54
CA GLU A 229 -15.73 -30.16 6.14
C GLU A 229 -16.45 -28.96 6.78
N GLU A 230 -15.74 -27.98 7.33
CA GLU A 230 -16.36 -26.74 7.85
C GLU A 230 -16.83 -25.81 6.72
N ARG A 231 -16.20 -25.89 5.55
CA ARG A 231 -16.53 -25.05 4.39
C ARG A 231 -17.90 -25.40 3.79
N ASP A 232 -18.34 -26.66 3.94
CA ASP A 232 -19.65 -27.13 3.50
C ASP A 232 -20.74 -26.96 4.58
N ALA A 233 -20.37 -26.80 5.86
CA ALA A 233 -21.32 -26.61 6.95
C ALA A 233 -21.98 -25.21 6.93
N ASP A 234 -21.26 -24.17 6.54
CA ASP A 234 -21.78 -22.79 6.52
C ASP A 234 -22.75 -22.50 5.36
N VAL A 235 -22.71 -23.30 4.29
CA VAL A 235 -23.65 -23.15 3.15
C VAL A 235 -25.02 -23.78 3.45
N ALA A 236 -25.08 -24.74 4.39
CA ALA A 236 -26.31 -25.47 4.70
C ALA A 236 -27.28 -24.70 5.63
N ILE A 237 -26.86 -23.62 6.28
CA ILE A 237 -27.65 -22.97 7.36
C ILE A 237 -28.49 -21.77 6.85
N GLN A 238 -28.39 -21.36 5.58
CA GLN A 238 -29.16 -20.22 5.04
C GLN A 238 -30.30 -20.63 4.07
N ARG A 239 -31.21 -21.50 4.50
CA ARG A 239 -32.58 -21.56 3.94
C ARG A 239 -33.62 -21.65 5.04
N PRO A 240 -34.41 -20.59 5.29
CA PRO A 240 -35.74 -20.72 5.82
C PRO A 240 -36.77 -20.84 4.69
N GLU A 241 -37.76 -21.70 4.91
CA GLU A 241 -39.03 -21.81 4.19
C GLU A 241 -39.88 -20.52 4.27
#